data_AF-A0A2V9MPK6-F1
#
_entry.id   AF-A0A2V9MPK6-F1
#
_cell.length_a   1.000
_cell.length_b   1.000
_cell.length_c   1.000
_cell.angle_alpha   90.00
_cell.angle_beta   90.00
_cell.angle_gamma   90.00
#
_symmetry.space_group_name_H-M   'P 1'
#
loop_
_entity.id
_entity.type
_entity.pdbx_description
1 polymer ?
#
loop_
_entity_poly.entity_id
_entity_poly.type
_entity_poly.pdbx_seq_one_letter_code
_entity_poly.pdbx_strand_id
1 'polypeptide(L)'
;MTETLLHPNQLSLQNPWPGLRPFTESDREFFFGRERESAELLGLVERANVVVLYGQSGLGKTSLLQAGVFPDLKRLDFLPLRLRLDHSEDSAPLPCQIKNALAAELDGAAVNGPRPGASETLWEYFHRRDLDFWGARNRLLTPVIVLDQFEEVFTLGQRTENAISRVAQFTKELEALLEHRPPQAIRERLDTRPEDGLQFDFQRQAVKFVLSLREDFLPHLDTW
;
A
#
# COMPACT_ATOMS: atom_id res chain seq x y z
N MET A 1 -39.21 23.40 15.20
CA MET A 1 -37.83 23.88 15.26
C MET A 1 -36.96 22.65 15.28
N THR A 2 -36.42 22.28 14.12
CA THR A 2 -35.63 21.06 13.95
C THR A 2 -34.18 21.42 14.23
N GLU A 3 -33.65 20.91 15.33
CA GLU A 3 -32.27 21.05 15.74
C GLU A 3 -31.40 20.27 14.73
N THR A 4 -30.66 20.99 13.88
CA THR A 4 -29.65 20.41 13.01
C THR A 4 -28.52 19.92 13.91
N LEU A 5 -28.45 18.61 14.13
CA LEU A 5 -27.32 17.94 14.76
C LEU A 5 -26.08 18.23 13.91
N LEU A 6 -25.22 19.16 14.36
CA LEU A 6 -23.91 19.38 13.78
C LEU A 6 -23.11 18.09 13.92
N HIS A 7 -22.88 17.38 12.83
CA HIS A 7 -21.93 16.28 12.79
C HIS A 7 -20.55 16.86 13.13
N PRO A 8 -19.91 16.50 14.26
CA PRO A 8 -18.70 17.16 14.76
C PRO A 8 -17.43 16.87 13.93
N ASN A 9 -17.57 16.47 12.66
CA ASN A 9 -16.47 15.95 11.85
C ASN A 9 -16.48 16.39 10.37
N GLN A 10 -17.43 17.25 9.97
CA GLN A 10 -17.44 17.84 8.63
C GLN A 10 -16.59 19.11 8.60
N LEU A 11 -15.57 19.12 7.73
CA LEU A 11 -14.73 20.29 7.51
C LEU A 11 -15.52 21.39 6.80
N SER A 12 -15.23 22.62 7.17
CA SER A 12 -15.78 23.80 6.51
C SER A 12 -14.77 24.94 6.59
N LEU A 13 -14.97 26.03 5.85
CA LEU A 13 -14.11 27.22 5.97
C LEU A 13 -14.05 27.80 7.39
N GLN A 14 -15.08 27.54 8.23
CA GLN A 14 -15.15 27.98 9.61
C GLN A 14 -14.57 26.94 10.60
N ASN A 15 -14.37 25.71 10.15
CA ASN A 15 -13.74 24.62 10.90
C ASN A 15 -12.91 23.71 9.98
N PRO A 16 -11.78 24.19 9.42
CA PRO A 16 -10.93 23.41 8.51
C PRO A 16 -10.04 22.36 9.21
N TRP A 17 -10.16 22.16 10.53
CA TRP A 17 -9.30 21.23 11.27
C TRP A 17 -10.05 19.94 11.63
N PRO A 18 -9.57 18.77 11.18
CA PRO A 18 -10.24 17.49 11.43
C PRO A 18 -9.97 16.94 12.84
N GLY A 19 -9.20 17.63 13.68
CA GLY A 19 -8.79 17.13 14.98
C GLY A 19 -7.76 16.01 14.86
N LEU A 20 -8.02 14.86 15.50
CA LEU A 20 -7.09 13.73 15.57
C LEU A 20 -7.13 12.79 14.35
N ARG A 21 -8.18 12.89 13.52
CA ARG A 21 -8.23 12.09 12.28
C ARG A 21 -7.32 12.71 11.22
N PRO A 22 -6.70 11.91 10.34
CA PRO A 22 -6.00 12.46 9.19
C PRO A 22 -6.95 13.17 8.23
N PHE A 23 -6.41 14.12 7.47
CA PHE A 23 -7.09 14.64 6.27
C PHE A 23 -7.12 13.53 5.23
N THR A 24 -8.29 13.31 4.62
CA THR A 24 -8.48 12.33 3.56
C THR A 24 -8.40 13.00 2.19
N GLU A 25 -8.51 12.21 1.11
CA GLU A 25 -8.61 12.74 -0.25
C GLU A 25 -9.74 13.78 -0.41
N SER A 26 -10.89 13.56 0.24
CA SER A 26 -12.03 14.48 0.17
C SER A 26 -11.78 15.79 0.89
N ASP A 27 -10.80 15.83 1.79
CA ASP A 27 -10.47 17.01 2.59
C ASP A 27 -9.37 17.87 1.95
N ARG A 28 -8.92 17.56 0.72
CA ARG A 28 -7.78 18.22 0.06
C ARG A 28 -7.88 19.74 0.05
N GLU A 29 -9.08 20.29 -0.11
CA GLU A 29 -9.30 21.75 -0.14
C GLU A 29 -8.98 22.45 1.20
N PHE A 30 -8.84 21.69 2.30
CA PHE A 30 -8.50 22.19 3.62
C PHE A 30 -7.05 21.83 4.03
N PHE A 31 -6.30 21.12 3.19
CA PHE A 31 -4.93 20.69 3.45
C PHE A 31 -3.92 21.68 2.85
N PHE A 32 -3.26 22.46 3.71
CA PHE A 32 -2.34 23.54 3.32
C PHE A 32 -0.97 23.41 3.99
N GLY A 33 0.05 24.04 3.38
CA GLY A 33 1.38 24.21 3.97
C GLY A 33 2.29 22.99 3.88
N ARG A 34 1.91 22.02 3.06
CA ARG A 34 2.66 20.76 2.79
C ARG A 34 2.78 20.49 1.30
N GLU A 35 2.64 21.52 0.46
CA GLU A 35 2.65 21.41 -1.00
C GLU A 35 4.01 20.93 -1.49
N ARG A 36 5.10 21.41 -0.88
CA ARG A 36 6.46 21.02 -1.22
C ARG A 36 6.71 19.54 -0.91
N GLU A 37 6.38 19.10 0.31
CA GLU A 37 6.55 17.70 0.73
C GLU A 37 5.67 16.76 -0.09
N SER A 38 4.46 17.20 -0.46
CA SER A 38 3.56 16.44 -1.34
C SER A 38 4.17 16.26 -2.73
N ALA A 39 4.70 17.33 -3.32
CA ALA A 39 5.35 17.29 -4.63
C ALA A 39 6.65 16.45 -4.62
N GLU A 40 7.43 16.53 -3.55
CA GLU A 40 8.64 15.74 -3.37
C GLU A 40 8.32 14.25 -3.28
N LEU A 41 7.38 13.87 -2.41
CA LEU A 41 6.95 12.48 -2.26
C LEU A 41 6.33 11.94 -3.56
N LEU A 42 5.51 12.72 -4.26
CA LEU A 42 4.96 12.35 -5.56
C LEU A 42 6.07 12.02 -6.56
N GLY A 43 7.05 12.92 -6.71
CA GLY A 43 8.16 12.72 -7.62
C GLY A 43 9.04 11.51 -7.27
N LEU A 44 9.18 11.18 -5.97
CA LEU A 44 9.85 9.95 -5.53
C LEU A 44 9.07 8.70 -5.94
N VAL A 45 7.75 8.68 -5.73
CA VAL A 45 6.89 7.54 -6.11
C VAL A 45 6.90 7.32 -7.62
N GLU A 46 6.92 8.38 -8.42
CA GLU A 46 7.03 8.26 -9.89
C GLU A 46 8.31 7.54 -10.31
N ARG A 47 9.45 7.87 -9.70
CA ARG A 47 10.79 7.39 -10.12
C ARG A 47 11.26 6.11 -9.43
N ALA A 48 10.77 5.81 -8.24
CA ALA A 48 11.21 4.68 -7.44
C ALA A 48 10.10 3.61 -7.31
N ASN A 49 10.50 2.36 -7.08
CA ASN A 49 9.57 1.27 -6.80
C ASN A 49 9.24 1.15 -5.32
N VAL A 50 10.14 1.60 -4.46
CA VAL A 50 9.96 1.63 -3.01
C VAL A 50 10.37 2.99 -2.51
N VAL A 51 9.47 3.62 -1.76
CA VAL A 51 9.73 4.90 -1.10
C VAL A 51 9.48 4.72 0.40
N VAL A 52 10.40 5.21 1.22
CA VAL A 52 10.24 5.22 2.68
C VAL A 52 9.88 6.63 3.12
N LEU A 53 8.69 6.80 3.68
CA LEU A 53 8.23 8.05 4.28
C LEU A 53 8.36 7.95 5.79
N TYR A 54 9.17 8.80 6.39
CA TYR A 54 9.38 8.80 7.83
C TYR A 54 9.26 10.18 8.46
N GLY A 55 9.09 10.18 9.78
CA GLY A 55 9.03 11.37 10.61
C GLY A 55 8.35 11.08 11.94
N GLN A 56 8.40 12.03 12.87
CA GLN A 56 7.79 11.88 14.20
C GLN A 56 6.29 11.52 14.14
N SER A 57 5.82 10.88 15.21
CA SER A 57 4.41 10.57 15.37
C SER A 57 3.58 11.85 15.40
N GLY A 58 2.39 11.83 14.79
CA GLY A 58 1.50 12.99 14.77
C GLY A 58 1.86 14.11 13.79
N LEU A 59 2.96 14.03 13.02
CA LEU A 59 3.31 15.06 12.01
C LEU A 59 2.41 15.08 10.76
N GLY A 60 1.37 14.23 10.73
CA GLY A 60 0.41 14.18 9.62
C GLY A 60 0.88 13.40 8.39
N LYS A 61 1.76 12.38 8.55
CA LYS A 61 2.19 11.51 7.43
C LYS A 61 1.01 10.91 6.65
N THR A 62 0.02 10.40 7.37
CA THR A 62 -1.21 9.87 6.75
C THR A 62 -1.99 10.96 6.00
N SER A 63 -2.08 12.18 6.55
CA SER A 63 -2.69 13.33 5.87
C SER A 63 -1.92 13.72 4.61
N LEU A 64 -0.58 13.73 4.67
CA LEU A 64 0.29 13.99 3.53
C LEU A 64 0.05 12.97 2.41
N LEU A 65 -0.02 11.69 2.75
CA LEU A 65 -0.33 10.62 1.80
C LEU A 65 -1.73 10.80 1.20
N GLN A 66 -2.77 10.86 2.04
CA GLN A 66 -4.16 10.84 1.59
C GLN A 66 -4.62 12.15 0.96
N ALA A 67 -4.41 13.30 1.61
CA ALA A 67 -4.87 14.58 1.09
C ALA A 67 -3.87 15.21 0.11
N GLY A 68 -2.57 15.06 0.41
CA GLY A 68 -1.49 15.66 -0.36
C GLY A 68 -1.15 14.91 -1.65
N VAL A 69 -0.96 13.59 -1.58
CA VAL A 69 -0.33 12.81 -2.67
C VAL A 69 -1.31 11.94 -3.46
N PHE A 70 -2.26 11.26 -2.82
CA PHE A 70 -3.16 10.32 -3.50
C PHE A 70 -3.98 10.95 -4.64
N PRO A 71 -4.52 12.18 -4.50
CA PRO A 71 -5.25 12.83 -5.59
C PRO A 71 -4.38 13.03 -6.83
N ASP A 72 -3.10 13.37 -6.64
CA ASP A 72 -2.16 13.57 -7.74
C ASP A 72 -1.68 12.24 -8.34
N LEU A 73 -1.47 11.21 -7.53
CA LEU A 73 -1.23 9.84 -8.03
C LEU A 73 -2.37 9.37 -8.93
N LYS A 74 -3.63 9.54 -8.52
CA LYS A 74 -4.79 9.17 -9.34
C LYS A 74 -4.87 9.96 -10.66
N ARG A 75 -4.42 11.22 -10.68
CA ARG A 75 -4.32 12.01 -11.93
C ARG A 75 -3.22 11.52 -12.87
N LEU A 76 -2.19 10.87 -12.33
CA LEU A 76 -1.06 10.30 -13.06
C LEU A 76 -1.24 8.79 -13.36
N ASP A 77 -2.50 8.31 -13.38
CA ASP A 77 -2.82 6.91 -13.66
C ASP A 77 -2.17 5.91 -12.68
N PHE A 78 -1.98 6.31 -11.41
CA PHE A 78 -1.67 5.38 -10.32
C PHE A 78 -2.94 4.97 -9.57
N LEU A 79 -2.88 3.79 -8.94
CA LEU A 79 -3.90 3.28 -8.02
C LEU A 79 -3.32 3.24 -6.59
N PRO A 80 -3.43 4.33 -5.81
CA PRO A 80 -2.95 4.32 -4.44
C PRO A 80 -3.87 3.48 -3.55
N LEU A 81 -3.30 2.51 -2.84
CA LEU A 81 -3.98 1.66 -1.87
C LEU A 81 -3.30 1.82 -0.52
N ARG A 82 -3.98 2.45 0.44
CA ARG A 82 -3.48 2.55 1.82
C ARG A 82 -3.92 1.34 2.64
N LEU A 83 -2.97 0.73 3.32
CA LEU A 83 -3.21 -0.32 4.30
C LEU A 83 -2.51 0.02 5.61
N ARG A 84 -3.15 -0.34 6.72
CA ARG A 84 -2.48 -0.56 8.00
C ARG A 84 -2.63 -2.03 8.30
N LEU A 85 -1.52 -2.73 8.48
CA LEU A 85 -1.52 -4.17 8.67
C LEU A 85 -2.15 -4.53 10.02
N ASP A 86 -3.06 -5.50 10.02
CA ASP A 86 -3.63 -6.06 11.23
C ASP A 86 -2.71 -7.19 11.73
N HIS A 87 -2.14 -6.99 12.91
CA HIS A 87 -1.24 -7.94 13.57
C HIS A 87 -1.95 -8.80 14.62
N SER A 88 -3.29 -8.74 14.73
CA SER A 88 -4.06 -9.60 15.62
C SER A 88 -3.99 -11.07 15.17
N GLU A 89 -4.10 -12.00 16.13
CA GLU A 89 -3.92 -13.43 15.87
C GLU A 89 -5.00 -14.00 14.94
N ASP A 90 -6.23 -13.48 15.05
CA ASP A 90 -7.39 -13.90 14.26
C ASP A 90 -7.45 -13.25 12.86
N SER A 91 -6.56 -12.29 12.57
CA SER A 91 -6.54 -11.63 11.27
C SER A 91 -5.99 -12.53 10.17
N ALA A 92 -6.38 -12.25 8.92
CA ALA A 92 -5.82 -12.90 7.75
C ALA A 92 -4.28 -12.72 7.68
N PRO A 93 -3.53 -13.67 7.09
CA PRO A 93 -2.09 -13.50 6.87
C PRO A 93 -1.76 -12.16 6.19
N LEU A 94 -0.65 -11.52 6.57
CA LEU A 94 -0.32 -10.16 6.10
C LEU A 94 -0.28 -10.04 4.56
N PRO A 95 0.29 -10.98 3.78
CA PRO A 95 0.20 -10.96 2.32
C PRO A 95 -1.25 -10.97 1.81
N CYS A 96 -2.12 -11.76 2.46
CA CYS A 96 -3.54 -11.81 2.12
C CYS A 96 -4.25 -10.49 2.41
N GLN A 97 -3.83 -9.71 3.40
CA GLN A 97 -4.42 -8.39 3.64
C GLN A 97 -4.19 -7.43 2.46
N ILE A 98 -3.00 -7.47 1.84
CA ILE A 98 -2.72 -6.71 0.60
C ILE A 98 -3.60 -7.19 -0.54
N LYS A 99 -3.66 -8.51 -0.76
CA LYS A 99 -4.52 -9.11 -1.80
C LYS A 99 -6.00 -8.76 -1.62
N ASN A 100 -6.49 -8.82 -0.38
CA ASN A 100 -7.88 -8.52 -0.05
C ASN A 100 -8.21 -7.04 -0.26
N ALA A 101 -7.31 -6.13 0.13
CA ALA A 101 -7.50 -4.70 -0.11
C ALA A 101 -7.54 -4.38 -1.60
N LEU A 102 -6.66 -5.02 -2.39
CA LEU A 102 -6.67 -4.87 -3.85
C LEU A 102 -7.96 -5.42 -4.45
N ALA A 103 -8.37 -6.64 -4.07
CA ALA A 103 -9.62 -7.23 -4.54
C ALA A 103 -10.83 -6.34 -4.21
N ALA A 104 -10.89 -5.78 -2.99
CA ALA A 104 -11.94 -4.86 -2.59
C ALA A 104 -12.01 -3.60 -3.47
N GLU A 105 -10.85 -3.01 -3.83
CA GLU A 105 -10.82 -1.87 -4.76
C GLU A 105 -11.25 -2.25 -6.18
N LEU A 106 -10.88 -3.44 -6.66
CA LEU A 106 -11.32 -3.93 -7.97
C LEU A 106 -12.83 -4.20 -8.03
N ASP A 107 -13.44 -4.59 -6.91
CA ASP A 107 -14.86 -4.89 -6.82
C ASP A 107 -15.72 -3.62 -6.62
N GLY A 108 -15.11 -2.52 -6.15
CA GLY A 108 -15.75 -1.20 -6.02
C GLY A 108 -16.12 -0.49 -7.34
N ALA A 109 -15.92 -1.14 -8.49
CA ALA A 109 -16.31 -0.72 -9.85
C ALA A 109 -15.52 0.43 -10.50
N ALA A 110 -14.43 0.92 -9.91
CA ALA A 110 -13.60 1.98 -10.52
C ALA A 110 -12.39 1.46 -11.33
N VAL A 111 -12.01 0.18 -11.14
CA VAL A 111 -10.82 -0.43 -11.75
C VAL A 111 -11.11 -1.88 -12.17
N ASN A 112 -10.79 -2.22 -13.41
CA ASN A 112 -10.85 -3.59 -13.92
C ASN A 112 -9.47 -4.23 -13.89
N GLY A 113 -9.36 -5.47 -13.41
CA GLY A 113 -8.10 -6.22 -13.45
C GLY A 113 -8.27 -7.64 -12.90
N PRO A 114 -7.28 -8.53 -13.09
CA PRO A 114 -7.32 -9.88 -12.54
C PRO A 114 -7.32 -9.84 -11.00
N ARG A 115 -8.16 -10.66 -10.37
CA ARG A 115 -8.20 -10.77 -8.91
C ARG A 115 -7.05 -11.66 -8.42
N PRO A 116 -6.44 -11.36 -7.27
CA PRO A 116 -5.45 -12.24 -6.67
C PRO A 116 -6.03 -13.62 -6.33
N GLY A 117 -5.27 -14.67 -6.58
CA GLY A 117 -5.63 -16.03 -6.17
C GLY A 117 -5.51 -16.23 -4.66
N ALA A 118 -6.33 -17.11 -4.09
CA ALA A 118 -6.28 -17.42 -2.65
C ALA A 118 -4.92 -18.01 -2.23
N SER A 119 -4.42 -18.98 -2.98
CA SER A 119 -3.14 -19.67 -2.75
C SER A 119 -1.93 -19.00 -3.42
N GLU A 120 -2.14 -17.89 -4.13
CA GLU A 120 -1.11 -17.19 -4.88
C GLU A 120 -0.29 -16.28 -3.96
N THR A 121 1.03 -16.27 -4.12
CA THR A 121 1.93 -15.34 -3.43
C THR A 121 1.85 -13.93 -4.03
N LEU A 122 2.31 -12.91 -3.30
CA LEU A 122 2.39 -11.55 -3.85
C LEU A 122 3.28 -11.49 -5.11
N TRP A 123 4.39 -12.23 -5.10
CA TRP A 123 5.29 -12.28 -6.26
C TRP A 123 4.60 -12.85 -7.49
N GLU A 124 3.94 -14.01 -7.36
CA GLU A 124 3.22 -14.65 -8.47
C GLU A 124 2.17 -13.72 -9.05
N TYR A 125 1.36 -13.11 -8.18
CA TYR A 125 0.30 -12.21 -8.61
C TYR A 125 0.84 -11.01 -9.39
N PHE A 126 1.84 -10.31 -8.86
CA PHE A 126 2.39 -9.10 -9.49
C PHE A 126 3.29 -9.37 -10.71
N HIS A 127 3.69 -10.63 -10.94
CA HIS A 127 4.45 -11.03 -12.13
C HIS A 127 3.60 -11.77 -13.17
N ARG A 128 2.29 -11.90 -12.98
CA ARG A 128 1.39 -12.45 -14.00
C ARG A 128 1.49 -11.67 -15.32
N ARG A 129 1.57 -12.39 -16.45
CA ARG A 129 1.60 -11.76 -17.78
C ARG A 129 0.30 -11.04 -18.15
N ASP A 130 -0.82 -11.54 -17.66
CA ASP A 130 -2.16 -10.99 -17.89
C ASP A 130 -2.54 -9.90 -16.87
N LEU A 131 -1.60 -9.45 -16.04
CA LEU A 131 -1.87 -8.49 -14.98
C LEU A 131 -1.88 -7.05 -15.47
N ASP A 132 -3.02 -6.60 -15.96
CA ASP A 132 -3.27 -5.19 -16.24
C ASP A 132 -4.42 -4.65 -15.39
N PHE A 133 -4.21 -3.48 -14.80
CA PHE A 133 -5.24 -2.71 -14.11
C PHE A 133 -5.72 -1.60 -15.02
N TRP A 134 -7.02 -1.53 -15.29
CA TRP A 134 -7.63 -0.56 -16.19
C TRP A 134 -8.60 0.32 -15.43
N GLY A 135 -8.32 1.62 -15.36
CA GLY A 135 -9.24 2.59 -14.75
C GLY A 135 -10.45 2.88 -15.63
N ALA A 136 -11.43 3.60 -15.08
CA ALA A 136 -12.66 4.01 -15.79
C ALA A 136 -12.43 4.77 -17.11
N ARG A 137 -11.25 5.38 -17.31
CA ARG A 137 -10.86 6.09 -18.54
C ARG A 137 -10.14 5.20 -19.56
N ASN A 138 -10.15 3.87 -19.36
CA ASN A 138 -9.39 2.91 -20.17
C ASN A 138 -7.89 3.24 -20.23
N ARG A 139 -7.34 3.69 -19.10
CA ARG A 139 -5.91 3.92 -18.89
C ARG A 139 -5.35 2.81 -18.01
N LEU A 140 -4.14 2.35 -18.33
CA LEU A 140 -3.41 1.42 -17.49
C LEU A 140 -3.05 2.10 -16.18
N LEU A 141 -3.39 1.46 -15.07
CA LEU A 141 -3.10 1.92 -13.73
C LEU A 141 -1.92 1.15 -13.15
N THR A 142 -1.07 1.87 -12.43
CA THR A 142 0.00 1.24 -11.62
C THR A 142 -0.38 1.29 -10.13
N PRO A 143 -0.61 0.14 -9.47
CA PRO A 143 -0.81 0.10 -8.03
C PRO A 143 0.36 0.71 -7.24
N VAL A 144 0.02 1.52 -6.25
CA VAL A 144 0.94 2.07 -5.25
C VAL A 144 0.46 1.62 -3.89
N ILE A 145 1.07 0.56 -3.35
CA ILE A 145 0.73 -0.02 -2.06
C ILE A 145 1.40 0.79 -0.96
N VAL A 146 0.60 1.48 -0.16
CA VAL A 146 1.05 2.32 0.94
C VAL A 146 0.82 1.57 2.24
N LEU A 147 1.89 1.07 2.84
CA LEU A 147 1.87 0.44 4.15
C LEU A 147 2.10 1.54 5.21
N ASP A 148 1.00 2.00 5.80
CA ASP A 148 1.00 3.02 6.84
C ASP A 148 1.19 2.41 8.22
N GLN A 149 1.89 3.13 9.09
CA GLN A 149 2.34 2.64 10.40
C GLN A 149 3.16 1.34 10.29
N PHE A 150 4.06 1.28 9.31
CA PHE A 150 4.87 0.10 9.06
C PHE A 150 5.74 -0.29 10.25
N GLU A 151 6.02 0.61 11.20
CA GLU A 151 6.69 0.26 12.45
C GLU A 151 5.97 -0.82 13.29
N GLU A 152 4.70 -1.09 13.00
CA GLU A 152 3.92 -2.14 13.67
C GLU A 152 4.47 -3.54 13.41
N VAL A 153 5.19 -3.76 12.30
CA VAL A 153 5.89 -5.03 12.03
C VAL A 153 7.04 -5.30 13.02
N PHE A 154 7.66 -4.24 13.55
CA PHE A 154 8.75 -4.31 14.53
C PHE A 154 8.25 -4.27 15.98
N THR A 155 6.97 -3.95 16.18
CA THR A 155 6.39 -3.81 17.52
C THR A 155 5.31 -4.86 17.76
N LEU A 156 4.10 -4.66 17.25
CA LEU A 156 2.98 -5.60 17.37
C LEU A 156 3.32 -6.96 16.76
N GLY A 157 4.00 -6.93 15.61
CA GLY A 157 4.49 -8.12 14.90
C GLY A 157 5.55 -8.93 15.64
N GLN A 158 6.08 -8.43 16.76
CA GLN A 158 7.12 -9.10 17.56
C GLN A 158 6.62 -9.55 18.94
N ARG A 159 5.31 -9.46 19.21
CA ARG A 159 4.74 -9.72 20.56
C ARG A 159 4.61 -11.20 20.91
N THR A 160 4.35 -12.06 19.94
CA THR A 160 4.13 -13.50 20.14
C THR A 160 4.90 -14.30 19.08
N GLU A 161 5.20 -15.57 19.37
CA GLU A 161 5.86 -16.45 18.39
C GLU A 161 5.08 -16.56 17.08
N ASN A 162 3.74 -16.58 17.18
CA ASN A 162 2.87 -16.56 16.01
C ASN A 162 3.00 -15.26 15.22
N ALA A 163 2.97 -14.10 15.89
CA ALA A 163 3.16 -12.81 15.23
C ALA A 163 4.53 -12.73 14.53
N ILE A 164 5.60 -13.20 15.18
CA ILE A 164 6.96 -13.25 14.62
C ILE A 164 6.97 -14.12 13.36
N SER A 165 6.38 -15.31 13.41
CA SER A 165 6.29 -16.21 12.25
C SER A 165 5.52 -15.58 11.09
N ARG A 166 4.40 -14.90 11.38
CA ARG A 166 3.59 -14.18 10.40
C ARG A 166 4.36 -13.04 9.73
N VAL A 167 5.12 -12.25 10.51
CA VAL A 167 5.99 -11.20 9.97
C VAL A 167 7.11 -11.82 9.13
N ALA A 168 7.75 -12.89 9.60
CA ALA A 168 8.82 -13.55 8.84
C ALA A 168 8.33 -14.10 7.49
N GLN A 169 7.11 -14.65 7.43
CA GLN A 169 6.51 -15.07 6.16
C GLN A 169 6.24 -13.87 5.25
N PHE A 170 5.71 -12.79 5.80
CA PHE A 170 5.44 -11.57 5.06
C PHE A 170 6.70 -10.92 4.49
N THR A 171 7.76 -10.81 5.30
CA THR A 171 9.07 -10.28 4.88
C THR A 171 9.58 -11.07 3.67
N LYS A 172 9.58 -12.41 3.73
CA LYS A 172 10.02 -13.24 2.60
C LYS A 172 9.27 -12.98 1.30
N GLU A 173 7.95 -12.78 1.38
CA GLU A 173 7.15 -12.46 0.19
C GLU A 173 7.42 -11.05 -0.33
N LEU A 174 7.57 -10.07 0.58
CA LEU A 174 7.85 -8.69 0.20
C LEU A 174 9.26 -8.57 -0.39
N GLU A 175 10.29 -9.16 0.23
CA GLU A 175 11.66 -9.24 -0.30
C GLU A 175 11.69 -9.80 -1.71
N ALA A 176 11.06 -10.96 -1.94
CA ALA A 176 11.02 -11.58 -3.26
C ALA A 176 10.39 -10.66 -4.30
N LEU A 177 9.31 -9.97 -3.93
CA LEU A 177 8.63 -8.99 -4.79
C LEU A 177 9.48 -7.76 -5.08
N LEU A 178 10.12 -7.18 -4.05
CA LEU A 178 10.92 -5.96 -4.16
C LEU A 178 12.27 -6.19 -4.87
N GLU A 179 12.87 -7.37 -4.72
CA GLU A 179 14.09 -7.76 -5.42
C GLU A 179 13.85 -8.28 -6.85
N HIS A 180 12.60 -8.37 -7.30
CA HIS A 180 12.22 -8.95 -8.60
C HIS A 180 12.76 -10.37 -8.80
N ARG A 181 12.86 -11.13 -7.70
CA ARG A 181 13.50 -12.44 -7.66
C ARG A 181 12.47 -13.51 -7.40
N PRO A 182 12.29 -14.51 -8.29
CA PRO A 182 11.32 -15.57 -8.07
C PRO A 182 11.63 -16.31 -6.76
N PRO A 183 10.64 -16.47 -5.86
CA PRO A 183 10.77 -17.25 -4.64
C PRO A 183 11.27 -18.66 -4.94
N GLN A 184 11.92 -19.31 -3.95
CA GLN A 184 12.44 -20.66 -4.10
C GLN A 184 11.36 -21.66 -4.58
N ALA A 185 10.16 -21.59 -4.01
CA ALA A 185 9.03 -22.44 -4.41
C ALA A 185 8.67 -22.30 -5.91
N ILE A 186 8.83 -21.09 -6.48
CA ILE A 186 8.59 -20.86 -7.91
C ILE A 186 9.71 -21.45 -8.75
N ARG A 187 10.97 -21.29 -8.32
CA ARG A 187 12.13 -21.89 -9.01
C ARG A 187 12.01 -23.41 -9.06
N GLU A 188 11.72 -24.05 -7.93
CA GLU A 188 11.53 -25.49 -7.83
C GLU A 188 10.35 -25.96 -8.73
N ARG A 189 9.25 -25.20 -8.77
CA ARG A 189 8.14 -25.51 -9.67
C ARG A 189 8.56 -25.45 -11.14
N LEU A 190 9.28 -24.39 -11.54
CA LEU A 190 9.75 -24.20 -12.91
C LEU A 190 10.80 -25.24 -13.34
N ASP A 191 11.62 -25.74 -12.42
CA ASP A 191 12.56 -26.83 -12.69
C ASP A 191 11.82 -28.13 -13.05
N THR A 192 10.66 -28.37 -12.42
CA THR A 192 9.83 -29.55 -12.70
C THR A 192 8.87 -29.37 -13.88
N ARG A 193 8.41 -28.14 -14.12
CA ARG A 193 7.44 -27.76 -15.16
C ARG A 193 7.81 -26.41 -15.79
N PRO A 194 8.75 -26.39 -16.76
CA PRO A 194 9.22 -25.14 -17.38
C PRO A 194 8.11 -24.34 -18.08
N GLU A 195 7.06 -25.00 -18.55
CA GLU A 195 5.89 -24.38 -19.19
C GLU A 195 5.12 -23.43 -18.28
N ASP A 196 5.16 -23.66 -16.96
CA ASP A 196 4.57 -22.76 -15.97
C ASP A 196 5.25 -21.38 -15.99
N GLY A 197 6.45 -21.24 -16.56
CA GLY A 197 7.14 -19.96 -16.71
C GLY A 197 6.46 -19.02 -17.71
N LEU A 198 5.65 -19.56 -18.63
CA LEU A 198 4.95 -18.76 -19.64
C LEU A 198 3.86 -17.87 -19.05
N GLN A 199 3.38 -18.15 -17.83
CA GLN A 199 2.37 -17.33 -17.15
C GLN A 199 2.97 -16.08 -16.46
N PHE A 200 4.31 -16.02 -16.35
CA PHE A 200 5.00 -14.93 -15.65
C PHE A 200 5.82 -14.03 -16.58
N ASP A 201 5.86 -12.75 -16.26
CA ASP A 201 6.81 -11.76 -16.78
C ASP A 201 7.80 -11.38 -15.67
N PHE A 202 8.99 -11.98 -15.72
CA PHE A 202 10.04 -11.80 -14.72
C PHE A 202 10.71 -10.42 -14.74
N GLN A 203 10.47 -9.61 -15.77
CA GLN A 203 11.05 -8.26 -15.90
C GLN A 203 10.05 -7.16 -15.53
N ARG A 204 8.77 -7.51 -15.38
CA ARG A 204 7.70 -6.54 -15.14
C ARG A 204 7.72 -6.03 -13.71
N GLN A 205 7.62 -4.72 -13.57
CA GLN A 205 7.43 -4.04 -12.29
C GLN A 205 6.00 -3.50 -12.24
N ALA A 206 5.05 -4.36 -11.87
CA ALA A 206 3.63 -4.02 -11.93
C ALA A 206 3.11 -3.25 -10.70
N VAL A 207 3.96 -2.99 -9.70
CA VAL A 207 3.54 -2.41 -8.43
C VAL A 207 4.65 -1.57 -7.81
N LYS A 208 4.26 -0.51 -7.09
CA LYS A 208 5.13 0.34 -6.29
C LYS A 208 4.71 0.28 -4.82
N PHE A 209 5.63 0.60 -3.92
CA PHE A 209 5.43 0.61 -2.48
C PHE A 209 5.81 1.94 -1.84
N VAL A 210 5.02 2.34 -0.85
CA VAL A 210 5.37 3.41 0.09
C VAL A 210 5.28 2.86 1.50
N LEU A 211 6.40 2.84 2.21
CA LEU A 211 6.47 2.43 3.61
C LEU A 211 6.45 3.68 4.48
N SER A 212 5.35 3.91 5.19
CA SER A 212 5.20 5.04 6.12
C SER A 212 5.45 4.55 7.54
N LEU A 213 6.46 5.11 8.20
CA LEU A 213 6.83 4.73 9.55
C LEU A 213 7.31 5.91 10.40
N ARG A 214 7.51 5.67 11.69
CA ARG A 214 8.18 6.64 12.56
C ARG A 214 9.70 6.60 12.38
N GLU A 215 10.33 7.77 12.49
CA GLU A 215 11.78 7.92 12.27
C GLU A 215 12.66 7.08 13.21
N ASP A 216 12.18 6.79 14.43
CA ASP A 216 12.89 5.96 15.41
C ASP A 216 12.97 4.48 15.01
N PHE A 217 12.17 4.05 14.03
CA PHE A 217 12.19 2.70 13.47
C PHE A 217 12.99 2.58 12.17
N LEU A 218 13.56 3.68 11.65
CA LEU A 218 14.41 3.61 10.45
C LEU A 218 15.57 2.61 10.58
N PRO A 219 16.32 2.54 11.70
CA PRO A 219 17.42 1.58 11.82
C PRO A 219 16.97 0.11 11.73
N HIS A 220 15.70 -0.18 12.01
CA HIS A 220 15.16 -1.53 11.94
C HIS A 220 14.94 -1.95 10.48
N LEU A 221 14.65 -1.00 9.57
CA LEU A 221 14.53 -1.29 8.14
C LEU A 221 15.84 -1.74 7.50
N ASP A 222 16.98 -1.26 7.98
CA ASP A 222 18.30 -1.67 7.45
C ASP A 222 18.63 -3.14 7.78
N THR A 223 17.97 -3.68 8.81
CA THR A 223 18.13 -5.06 9.28
C THR A 223 16.95 -5.97 8.92
N TRP A 224 15.94 -5.41 8.25
CA TRP A 224 14.68 -6.07 7.90
C TRP A 224 14.71 -6.58 6.47
#